data_AF-A0AAV8YPJ5-F1
#
_entry.id   AF-A0AAV8YPJ5-F1
#
_cell.length_a   1.000
_cell.length_b   1.000
_cell.length_c   1.000
_cell.angle_alpha   90.00
_cell.angle_beta   90.00
_cell.angle_gamma   90.00
#
_symmetry.space_group_name_H-M   'P 1'
#
loop_
_entity.id
_entity.type
_entity.pdbx_description
1 polymer ?
#
loop_
_entity_poly.entity_id
_entity_poly.type
_entity_poly.pdbx_seq_one_letter_code
_entity_poly.pdbx_strand_id
1 'polypeptide(L)' 'MNLEILKAEDVSPGTTLNSYLRETLHLTGTKKMCYEGGCGSCIVTVEETIDNVTRIFAVNSVSSSR' A
#
# COMPACT_ATOMS: atom_id res chain seq x y z
N MET A 1 4.54 -12.51 -0.07
CA MET A 1 3.95 -11.67 0.99
C MET A 1 3.59 -12.61 2.11
N ASN A 2 3.95 -12.33 3.37
CA ASN A 2 3.51 -13.18 4.47
C ASN A 2 1.99 -12.99 4.64
N LEU A 3 1.23 -14.07 4.82
CA LEU A 3 -0.23 -14.03 4.94
C LEU A 3 -0.63 -13.76 6.39
N GLU A 4 -0.21 -12.62 6.91
CA GLU A 4 -0.60 -12.17 8.25
C GLU A 4 -1.75 -11.17 8.14
N ILE A 5 -2.83 -11.44 8.88
CA ILE A 5 -3.93 -10.50 9.03
C ILE A 5 -3.52 -9.47 10.09
N LEU A 6 -3.23 -8.25 9.64
CA LEU A 6 -2.88 -7.14 10.51
C LEU A 6 -4.02 -6.14 10.56
N LYS A 7 -4.34 -5.66 11.78
CA LYS A 7 -5.27 -4.55 11.98
C LYS A 7 -4.45 -3.29 12.23
N ALA A 8 -4.61 -2.31 11.37
CA ALA A 8 -4.00 -1.00 11.55
C ALA A 8 -4.78 -0.20 12.62
N GLU A 9 -4.20 -0.04 13.80
CA GLU A 9 -4.73 0.77 14.90
C GLU A 9 -3.89 2.05 15.06
N ASP A 10 -4.52 3.16 15.43
CA ASP A 10 -3.87 4.47 15.65
C ASP A 10 -3.02 5.00 14.48
N VAL A 11 -3.36 4.63 13.25
CA VAL A 11 -2.67 5.13 12.05
C VAL A 11 -3.25 6.49 11.61
N SER A 12 -2.38 7.50 11.52
CA SER A 12 -2.77 8.82 10.98
C SER A 12 -3.33 8.73 9.56
N PRO A 13 -4.41 9.45 9.21
CA PRO A 13 -4.92 9.52 7.85
C PRO A 13 -3.91 10.03 6.80
N GLY A 14 -2.85 10.74 7.25
CA GLY A 14 -1.75 11.18 6.40
C GLY A 14 -0.72 10.09 6.08
N THR A 15 -0.78 8.93 6.75
CA THR A 15 0.16 7.83 6.53
C THR A 15 -0.20 7.07 5.26
N THR A 16 0.68 7.15 4.26
CA THR A 16 0.54 6.34 3.03
C THR A 16 0.78 4.86 3.30
N LEU A 17 0.14 3.97 2.52
CA LEU A 17 0.37 2.52 2.60
C LEU A 17 1.87 2.18 2.49
N ASN A 18 2.59 2.88 1.61
CA ASN A 18 4.03 2.68 1.43
C ASN A 18 4.83 2.97 2.71
N SER A 19 4.53 4.09 3.38
CA SER A 19 5.16 4.45 4.65
C SER A 19 4.80 3.45 5.75
N TYR A 20 3.54 3.02 5.85
CA TYR A 20 3.16 2.00 6.83
C TYR A 20 3.91 0.67 6.64
N LEU A 21 3.97 0.17 5.40
CA LEU A 21 4.71 -1.06 5.08
C LEU A 21 6.18 -0.95 5.45
N ARG A 22 6.84 0.16 5.12
CA ARG A 22 8.30 0.31 5.26
C ARG A 22 8.74 0.71 6.68
N GLU A 23 8.02 1.65 7.28
CA GLU A 23 8.42 2.32 8.52
C GLU A 23 7.80 1.64 9.74
N THR A 24 6.57 1.13 9.64
CA THR A 24 5.87 0.45 10.73
C THR A 24 6.07 -1.06 10.70
N LEU A 25 5.87 -1.70 9.54
CA LEU A 25 5.96 -3.17 9.41
C LEU A 25 7.35 -3.66 8.99
N HIS A 26 8.28 -2.75 8.69
CA HIS A 26 9.63 -3.07 8.21
C HIS A 26 9.68 -3.97 6.95
N LEU A 27 8.61 -3.96 6.15
CA LEU A 27 8.51 -4.62 4.85
C LEU A 27 9.06 -3.71 3.75
N THR A 28 10.38 -3.70 3.60
CA THR A 28 11.09 -2.70 2.77
C THR A 28 11.19 -3.03 1.28
N GLY A 29 10.51 -4.08 0.82
CA GLY A 29 10.50 -4.55 -0.57
C GLY A 29 9.94 -3.50 -1.54
N THR A 30 8.73 -3.00 -1.27
CA THR A 30 8.10 -1.92 -2.03
C THR A 30 8.86 -0.60 -1.81
N LYS A 31 9.13 0.14 -2.88
CA LYS A 31 10.01 1.33 -2.83
C LYS A 31 9.21 2.64 -2.87
N LYS A 32 9.83 3.70 -2.37
CA LYS A 32 9.34 5.09 -2.40
C LYS A 32 10.38 5.93 -3.14
N MET A 33 10.13 6.25 -4.41
CA MET A 33 11.15 6.91 -5.24
C MET A 33 10.70 8.23 -5.86
N CYS A 34 9.67 8.23 -6.73
CA CYS A 34 9.16 9.48 -7.32
C CYS A 34 8.21 10.26 -6.40
N TYR A 35 7.75 9.66 -5.30
CA TYR A 35 6.79 10.23 -4.33
C TYR A 35 5.39 10.58 -4.87
N GLU A 36 5.16 10.55 -6.20
CA GLU A 36 3.91 11.01 -6.83
C GLU A 36 3.23 9.94 -7.72
N GLY A 37 3.81 8.74 -7.80
CA GLY A 37 3.21 7.59 -8.51
C GLY A 37 3.64 7.39 -9.97
N GLY A 38 4.48 8.27 -10.53
CA GLY A 38 4.90 8.18 -11.95
C GLY A 38 5.90 7.05 -12.28
N CYS A 39 6.73 6.61 -11.33
CA CYS A 39 7.82 5.65 -11.62
C CYS A 39 7.47 4.17 -11.41
N GLY A 40 6.28 3.86 -10.87
CA GLY A 40 5.84 2.47 -10.63
C GLY A 40 6.58 1.68 -9.53
N SER A 41 7.66 2.22 -8.93
CA SER A 41 8.43 1.52 -7.89
C SER A 41 7.65 1.21 -6.59
N CYS A 42 6.49 1.85 -6.43
CA CYS A 42 5.59 1.71 -5.29
C CYS A 42 4.34 0.87 -5.59
N ILE A 43 4.25 0.21 -6.75
CA ILE A 43 3.07 -0.58 -7.11
C ILE A 43 2.90 -1.77 -6.16
N VAL A 44 1.66 -1.97 -5.71
CA VAL A 44 1.23 -3.15 -4.93
C VAL A 44 -0.04 -3.73 -5.54
N THR A 45 -0.29 -5.01 -5.28
CA THR A 45 -1.53 -5.71 -5.64
C THR A 45 -2.53 -5.59 -4.50
N VAL A 46 -3.76 -5.19 -4.81
CA VAL A 46 -4.89 -5.16 -3.88
C VAL A 46 -5.94 -6.16 -4.36
N GLU A 47 -6.45 -6.93 -3.42
CA GLU A 47 -7.59 -7.81 -3.60
C GLU A 47 -8.78 -7.23 -2.82
N GLU A 48 -9.91 -7.08 -3.48
CA GLU A 48 -11.15 -6.57 -2.90
C GLU A 48 -12.29 -7.54 -3.23
N THR A 49 -13.11 -7.88 -2.23
CA THR A 49 -14.32 -8.70 -2.42
C THR A 49 -15.56 -7.87 -2.09
N ILE A 50 -16.39 -7.61 -3.09
CA ILE A 50 -17.68 -6.91 -2.97
C ILE A 50 -18.75 -7.82 -3.57
N ASP A 51 -19.85 -8.04 -2.86
CA ASP A 51 -20.97 -8.88 -3.32
C ASP A 51 -20.55 -10.28 -3.80
N ASN A 52 -19.65 -10.94 -3.06
CA ASN A 52 -19.03 -12.23 -3.41
C ASN A 52 -18.24 -12.24 -4.73
N VAL A 53 -17.91 -11.07 -5.28
CA VAL A 53 -17.05 -10.93 -6.45
C VAL A 53 -15.69 -10.39 -6.02
N THR A 54 -14.66 -11.20 -6.23
CA THR A 54 -13.27 -10.81 -5.96
C THR A 54 -12.66 -10.12 -7.18
N ARG A 55 -12.03 -8.98 -6.96
CA ARG A 55 -11.28 -8.21 -7.95
C ARG A 55 -9.85 -8.03 -7.47
N ILE A 56 -8.91 -8.16 -8.39
CA ILE A 56 -7.48 -7.94 -8.13
C ILE A 56 -7.03 -6.79 -9.05
N PHE A 57 -6.42 -5.77 -8.48
CA PHE A 57 -5.93 -4.62 -9.23
C PHE A 57 -4.62 -4.07 -8.64
N ALA A 58 -3.88 -3.32 -9.47
CA ALA A 58 -2.64 -2.69 -9.08
C ALA A 58 -2.88 -1.23 -8.66
N VAL A 59 -2.26 -0.81 -7.56
CA VAL A 59 -2.36 0.58 -7.06
C VAL A 59 -0.99 1.14 -6.69
N ASN A 60 -0.86 2.47 -6.76
CA ASN A 60 0.26 3.18 -6.16
C ASN A 60 0.10 3.19 -4.64
N SER A 61 1.11 2.73 -3.89
CA SER A 61 1.10 2.77 -2.42
C SER A 61 1.48 4.13 -1.83
N VAL A 62 1.89 5.10 -2.66
CA VAL A 62 2.12 6.50 -2.28
C VAL A 62 0.91 7.36 -2.67
N SER A 63 0.69 8.47 -1.96
CA SER A 63 -0.33 9.47 -2.34
C SER A 63 0.21 10.42 -3.42
N SER A 64 -0.59 10.72 -4.45
CA SER A 64 -0.24 11.69 -5.50
C SER A 64 -0.66 13.12 -5.15
N SER A 65 -0.54 13.54 -3.89
CA SER A 65 -1.10 14.82 -3.40
C SER A 65 -0.34 16.07 -3.86
N ARG A 66 0.18 16.07 -5.10
CA ARG A 66 0.55 17.27 -5.85
C ARG A 66 -0.27 17.33 -7.13
#